data_AF-A0A2H9NUV4-F1
#
_entry.id   AF-A0A2H9NUV4-F1
#
_cell.length_a   1.000
_cell.length_b   1.000
_cell.length_c   1.000
_cell.angle_alpha   90.00
_cell.angle_beta   90.00
_cell.angle_gamma   90.00
#
_symmetry.space_group_name_H-M   'P 1'
#
loop_
_entity.id
_entity.type
_entity.pdbx_description
1 polymer ?
#
loop_
_entity_poly.entity_id
_entity_poly.type
_entity_poly.pdbx_seq_one_letter_code
_entity_poly.pdbx_strand_id
1 'polypeptide(L)'
;DIFDAIEYSYFYVPLINLNVFAEKLARKYNLPMIGTSDAHELDVLETTYSLIDCSELTAEAVFDAIRSNRVKIITHPVSYAAFVSTSLSILWQAVRRGAGKEKR
;
A
#
# COMPACT_ATOMS: atom_id res chain seq x y z
N ASP A 1 3.99 -3.79 -21.54
CA ASP A 1 3.96 -3.89 -20.08
C ASP A 1 2.73 -3.18 -19.58
N ILE A 2 2.01 -3.73 -18.59
CA ILE A 2 0.75 -3.13 -18.09
C ILE A 2 0.88 -2.59 -16.64
N PHE A 3 1.97 -2.90 -15.95
CA PHE A 3 2.24 -2.46 -14.60
C PHE A 3 3.53 -1.64 -14.56
N ASP A 4 3.47 -0.46 -13.94
CA ASP A 4 4.62 0.42 -13.77
C ASP A 4 5.38 0.18 -12.45
N ALA A 5 4.71 -0.37 -11.43
CA ALA A 5 5.27 -0.61 -10.10
C ALA A 5 4.45 -1.63 -9.30
N ILE A 6 5.00 -2.09 -8.18
CA ILE A 6 4.29 -2.88 -7.16
C ILE A 6 4.17 -2.07 -5.87
N GLU A 7 3.01 -2.14 -5.23
CA GLU A 7 2.78 -1.45 -3.97
C GLU A 7 3.42 -2.16 -2.76
N TYR A 8 4.03 -1.37 -1.89
CA TYR A 8 4.34 -1.71 -0.50
C TYR A 8 3.18 -1.19 0.37
N SER A 9 2.39 -2.11 0.90
CA SER A 9 1.22 -1.79 1.72
C SER A 9 1.63 -1.30 3.11
N TYR A 10 0.94 -0.26 3.58
CA TYR A 10 1.06 0.23 4.96
C TYR A 10 0.61 -0.81 6.01
N PHE A 11 -0.23 -1.77 5.64
CA PHE A 11 -0.94 -2.62 6.58
C PHE A 11 -0.12 -3.83 7.01
N TYR A 12 0.86 -3.61 7.87
CA TYR A 12 1.69 -4.65 8.47
C TYR A 12 2.06 -4.34 9.92
N VAL A 13 2.31 -5.38 10.68
CA VAL A 13 2.90 -5.32 12.03
C VAL A 13 4.27 -6.01 12.01
N PRO A 14 5.17 -5.79 12.98
CA PRO A 14 6.52 -6.35 12.94
C PRO A 14 6.56 -7.88 12.77
N LEU A 15 5.58 -8.59 13.34
CA LEU A 15 5.48 -10.05 13.24
C LEU A 15 4.78 -10.56 11.97
N ILE A 16 4.01 -9.71 11.28
CA ILE A 16 3.21 -10.08 10.11
C ILE A 16 3.43 -9.01 9.04
N ASN A 17 4.43 -9.25 8.18
CA ASN A 17 4.74 -8.39 7.05
C ASN A 17 4.63 -9.16 5.73
N LEU A 18 3.51 -8.99 5.03
CA LEU A 18 3.27 -9.62 3.73
C LEU A 18 3.96 -8.88 2.57
N ASN A 19 4.51 -7.69 2.80
CA ASN A 19 5.27 -6.96 1.77
C ASN A 19 6.51 -7.73 1.29
N VAL A 20 7.01 -8.70 2.07
CA VAL A 20 8.08 -9.61 1.64
C VAL A 20 7.75 -10.35 0.33
N PHE A 21 6.46 -10.61 0.06
CA PHE A 21 6.03 -11.21 -1.20
C PHE A 21 5.99 -10.18 -2.33
N ALA A 22 5.52 -8.97 -2.04
CA ALA A 22 5.53 -7.85 -2.99
C ALA A 22 6.96 -7.51 -3.43
N GLU A 23 7.91 -7.46 -2.49
CA GLU A 23 9.33 -7.25 -2.78
C GLU A 23 9.94 -8.37 -3.63
N LYS A 24 9.61 -9.64 -3.33
CA LYS A 24 10.07 -10.77 -4.15
C LYS A 24 9.52 -10.67 -5.57
N LEU A 25 8.26 -10.25 -5.72
CA LEU A 25 7.62 -10.07 -7.01
C LEU A 25 8.25 -8.92 -7.80
N ALA A 26 8.49 -7.78 -7.14
CA ALA A 26 9.18 -6.62 -7.71
C ALA A 26 10.57 -7.00 -8.24
N ARG A 27 11.37 -7.73 -7.46
CA ARG A 27 12.66 -8.26 -7.91
C ARG A 27 12.53 -9.23 -9.08
N LYS A 28 11.54 -10.13 -9.06
CA LYS A 28 11.33 -11.13 -10.11
C LYS A 28 11.00 -10.50 -11.46
N TYR A 29 10.20 -9.43 -11.47
CA TYR A 29 9.74 -8.77 -12.68
C TYR A 29 10.51 -7.48 -13.01
N ASN A 30 11.56 -7.16 -12.24
CA ASN A 30 12.33 -5.91 -12.36
C ASN A 30 11.42 -4.67 -12.35
N LEU A 31 10.42 -4.68 -11.47
CA LEU A 31 9.50 -3.57 -11.28
C LEU A 31 9.92 -2.73 -10.07
N PRO A 32 9.84 -1.40 -10.14
CA PRO A 32 10.02 -0.54 -8.98
C PRO A 32 8.90 -0.77 -7.96
N MET A 33 9.10 -0.29 -6.73
CA MET A 33 8.07 -0.32 -5.69
C MET A 33 7.63 1.09 -5.29
N ILE A 34 6.37 1.21 -4.89
CA ILE A 34 5.79 2.43 -4.32
C ILE A 34 5.13 2.12 -2.99
N GLY A 35 5.36 2.94 -1.96
CA GLY A 35 4.63 2.89 -0.70
C GLY A 35 3.45 3.86 -0.71
N THR A 36 2.28 3.40 -0.30
CA THR A 36 1.09 4.24 -0.07
C THR A 36 0.47 3.94 1.29
N SER A 37 -0.26 4.92 1.82
CA SER A 37 -0.94 4.82 3.12
C SER A 37 -2.33 4.21 3.03
N ASP A 38 -2.93 4.13 1.83
CA ASP A 38 -4.33 3.78 1.60
C ASP A 38 -5.28 4.37 2.67
N ALA A 39 -5.08 5.67 2.93
CA ALA A 39 -5.60 6.32 4.12
C ALA A 39 -7.13 6.51 4.04
N HIS A 40 -7.83 5.88 5.00
CA HIS A 40 -9.25 6.11 5.26
C HIS A 40 -9.47 7.05 6.47
N GLU A 41 -8.41 7.30 7.22
CA GLU A 41 -8.33 8.17 8.40
C GLU A 41 -6.99 8.92 8.36
N LEU A 42 -6.92 10.13 8.95
CA LEU A 42 -5.70 10.95 8.89
C LEU A 42 -4.52 10.33 9.66
N ASP A 43 -4.81 9.56 10.71
CA ASP A 43 -3.79 8.97 11.58
C ASP A 43 -2.88 7.96 10.85
N VAL A 44 -3.34 7.38 9.72
CA VAL A 44 -2.55 6.44 8.93
C VAL A 44 -1.82 7.09 7.75
N LEU A 45 -2.06 8.37 7.46
CA LEU A 45 -1.53 9.06 6.27
C LEU A 45 0.00 9.02 6.18
N GLU A 46 0.68 9.14 7.31
CA GLU A 46 2.16 9.19 7.37
C GLU A 46 2.80 7.82 7.63
N THR A 47 2.01 6.75 7.72
CA THR A 47 2.54 5.41 8.06
C THR A 47 3.37 4.82 6.95
N THR A 48 2.97 4.98 5.68
CA THR A 48 3.74 4.54 4.51
C THR A 48 3.54 5.49 3.35
N TYR A 49 4.65 6.00 2.81
CA TYR A 49 4.64 6.93 1.68
C TYR A 49 5.92 6.80 0.85
N SER A 50 5.90 7.40 -0.33
CA SER A 50 7.03 7.41 -1.27
C SER A 50 7.60 8.81 -1.42
N LEU A 51 8.91 8.93 -1.26
CA LEU A 51 9.66 10.08 -1.74
C LEU A 51 10.08 9.79 -3.18
N ILE A 52 9.61 10.63 -4.12
CA ILE A 52 9.83 10.45 -5.56
C ILE A 52 10.68 11.60 -6.08
N ASP A 53 11.82 11.28 -6.69
CA ASP A 53 12.72 12.26 -7.29
C ASP A 53 12.35 12.51 -8.76
N CYS A 54 11.61 13.59 -8.98
CA CYS A 54 11.08 14.02 -10.27
C CYS A 54 11.48 15.47 -10.57
N SER A 55 11.61 15.80 -11.86
CA SER A 55 12.03 17.13 -12.31
C SER A 55 10.96 18.20 -12.08
N GLU A 56 9.68 17.82 -12.12
CA GLU A 56 8.53 18.70 -12.03
C GLU A 56 7.39 18.01 -11.27
N LEU A 57 6.51 18.79 -10.65
CA LEU A 57 5.32 18.27 -9.96
C LEU A 57 4.15 18.05 -10.95
N THR A 58 4.39 17.17 -11.92
CA THR A 58 3.41 16.74 -12.92
C THR A 58 3.22 15.23 -12.85
N ALA A 59 2.07 14.73 -13.31
CA ALA A 59 1.81 13.29 -13.29
C ALA A 59 2.84 12.54 -14.15
N GLU A 60 3.15 13.07 -15.33
CA GLU A 60 4.09 12.53 -16.29
C GLU A 60 5.49 12.39 -15.67
N ALA A 61 6.01 13.46 -15.06
CA ALA A 61 7.34 13.44 -14.42
C ALA A 61 7.41 12.47 -13.23
N VAL A 62 6.31 12.33 -12.47
CA VAL A 62 6.20 11.35 -11.38
C VAL A 62 6.22 9.92 -11.92
N PHE A 63 5.42 9.60 -12.94
CA PHE A 63 5.41 8.26 -13.53
C PHE A 63 6.76 7.90 -14.16
N ASP A 64 7.42 8.85 -14.82
CA ASP A 64 8.75 8.63 -15.39
C ASP A 64 9.81 8.39 -14.30
N ALA A 65 9.70 9.06 -13.16
CA ALA A 65 10.53 8.80 -11.98
C ALA A 65 10.29 7.41 -11.38
N ILE A 66 9.03 7.00 -11.27
CA ILE A 66 8.66 5.66 -10.80
C ILE A 66 9.25 4.61 -11.73
N ARG A 67 9.00 4.69 -13.05
CA ARG A 67 9.54 3.73 -14.05
C ARG A 67 11.06 3.66 -14.06
N SER A 68 11.73 4.76 -13.72
CA SER A 68 13.19 4.83 -13.59
C SER A 68 13.72 4.39 -12.21
N ASN A 69 12.85 3.87 -11.34
CA ASN A 69 13.16 3.45 -9.97
C ASN A 69 13.78 4.55 -9.09
N ARG A 70 13.39 5.82 -9.30
CA ARG A 70 13.77 6.97 -8.47
C ARG A 70 12.80 7.17 -7.30
N VAL A 71 12.59 6.10 -6.54
CA VAL A 71 11.61 6.04 -5.45
C VAL A 71 12.28 5.56 -4.17
N LYS A 72 12.02 6.26 -3.06
CA LYS A 72 12.38 5.83 -1.71
C LYS A 72 11.11 5.67 -0.87
N ILE A 73 10.85 4.45 -0.42
CA ILE A 73 9.72 4.15 0.45
C ILE A 73 10.11 4.47 1.90
N ILE A 74 9.27 5.25 2.57
CA ILE A 74 9.32 5.47 4.01
C ILE A 74 8.13 4.75 4.61
N THR A 75 8.36 3.92 5.62
CA THR A 75 7.30 3.10 6.23
C THR A 75 7.55 2.84 7.71
N HIS A 76 6.47 2.81 8.49
CA HIS A 76 6.42 2.41 9.88
C HIS A 76 5.30 1.36 10.06
N PRO A 77 5.52 0.31 10.86
CA PRO A 77 4.48 -0.69 11.11
C PRO A 77 3.31 -0.05 11.86
N VAL A 78 2.09 -0.49 11.54
CA VAL A 78 0.92 -0.11 12.33
C VAL A 78 0.99 -0.71 13.73
N SER A 79 0.28 -0.11 14.69
CA SER A 79 0.17 -0.71 16.02
C SER A 79 -0.66 -2.00 15.96
N TYR A 80 -0.41 -2.94 16.86
CA TYR A 80 -1.21 -4.18 16.94
C TYR A 80 -2.70 -3.89 17.19
N ALA A 81 -3.01 -2.87 18.00
CA ALA A 81 -4.39 -2.47 18.28
C ALA A 81 -5.09 -1.96 17.00
N ALA A 82 -4.43 -1.10 16.23
CA ALA A 82 -4.95 -0.63 14.95
C ALA A 82 -5.11 -1.80 13.96
N PHE A 83 -4.11 -2.68 13.87
CA PHE A 83 -4.17 -3.86 13.00
C PHE A 83 -5.38 -4.75 13.30
N VAL A 84 -5.64 -5.06 14.58
CA VAL A 84 -6.79 -5.89 14.98
C VAL A 84 -8.10 -5.15 14.73
N SER A 85 -8.20 -3.88 15.13
CA SER A 85 -9.42 -3.07 14.96
C SER A 85 -9.81 -2.94 13.48
N THR A 86 -8.86 -2.57 12.61
CA THR A 86 -9.08 -2.46 11.17
C THR A 86 -9.45 -3.81 10.55
N SER A 87 -8.76 -4.91 10.93
CA SER A 87 -9.10 -6.25 10.46
C SER A 87 -10.53 -6.67 10.82
N LEU A 88 -10.95 -6.42 12.06
CA LEU A 88 -12.31 -6.70 12.53
C LEU A 88 -13.35 -5.84 11.79
N SER A 89 -13.05 -4.56 11.57
CA SER A 89 -13.92 -3.65 10.80
C SER A 89 -14.11 -4.15 9.37
N ILE A 90 -13.04 -4.54 8.68
CA ILE A 90 -13.09 -5.10 7.32
C ILE A 90 -13.93 -6.38 7.31
N LEU A 91 -13.70 -7.30 8.26
CA LEU A 91 -14.47 -8.55 8.37
C LEU A 91 -15.96 -8.27 8.62
N TRP A 92 -16.28 -7.36 9.54
CA TRP A 92 -17.66 -6.97 9.83
C TRP A 92 -18.36 -6.38 8.62
N GLN A 93 -17.68 -5.51 7.86
CA GLN A 93 -18.21 -4.97 6.62
C GLN A 93 -18.45 -6.06 5.57
N ALA A 94 -17.55 -7.04 5.45
CA ALA A 94 -17.73 -8.17 4.55
C ALA A 94 -18.95 -9.02 4.93
N VAL A 95 -19.12 -9.34 6.22
CA VAL A 95 -20.28 -10.09 6.75
C VAL A 95 -21.58 -9.33 6.48
N ARG A 96 -21.64 -8.03 6.78
CA ARG A 96 -22.83 -7.19 6.52
C ARG A 96 -23.19 -7.13 5.04
N ARG A 97 -22.19 -7.00 4.16
CA ARG A 97 -22.40 -7.01 2.70
C ARG A 97 -22.89 -8.37 2.20
N GLY A 98 -22.41 -9.47 2.79
CA GLY A 98 -22.88 -10.83 2.50
C GLY A 98 -24.35 -11.03 2.90
N ALA A 99 -24.70 -10.68 4.13
CA ALA A 99 -26.08 -10.76 4.64
C ALA A 99 -27.06 -9.82 3.88
N GLY A 100 -26.56 -8.73 3.29
CA GLY A 100 -27.35 -7.83 2.46
C GLY A 100 -27.63 -8.36 1.04
N LYS A 101 -26.79 -9.25 0.51
CA LYS A 101 -26.98 -9.89 -0.80
C LYS A 101 -28.02 -11.01 -0.78
N GLU A 102 -28.26 -11.62 0.38
CA GLU A 102 -29.25 -12.70 0.55
C GLU A 102 -30.71 -12.17 0.58
N LYS A 103 -30.90 -10.85 0.68
CA LYS A 103 -32.20 -10.17 0.75
C LYS A 103 -32.66 -9.50 -0.56
N ARG A 104 -31.97 -9.73 -1.69
CA ARG A 104 -32.33 -9.16 -3.00
C ARG A 104 -32.67 -10.24 -4.01
#